data_AF-C7SFJ4-F1
#
_entry.id   AF-C7SFJ4-F1
#
_cell.length_a   1.000
_cell.length_b   1.000
_cell.length_c   1.000
_cell.angle_alpha   90.00
_cell.angle_beta   90.00
_cell.angle_gamma   90.00
#
_symmetry.space_group_name_H-M   'P 1'
#
loop_
_entity.id
_entity.type
_entity.pdbx_description
1 polymer ?
#
loop_
_entity_poly.entity_id
_entity_poly.type
_entity_poly.pdbx_seq_one_letter_code
_entity_poly.pdbx_strand_id
1 'polypeptide(L)'
;TSLYQSLRASGLSNHVAWRVSFAIVPAPVLIFVAVLTLIYGTDHPAGKWSERHTIPATEMEIEQGHDDHDDRDEKLDEKEVDEKGVRGTSVAVHPVQKIASIDVAVNKRLTIQTAFKILASPVTWLPALAYLTTFGVELAIDSQMSNVLFGLYSKKIPGFNQTTAGYYTSIFGFLNLVTRPLGGYVADLLYRSFGTRGKKIWTLLCGLIMGAALIGGGFYIENHHTPTKSPSLATIMGIFSLAAIFSEF
;
A
#
# COMPACT_ATOMS: atom_id res chain seq x y z
N THR A 1 28.96 13.23 -7.41
CA THR A 1 28.74 14.21 -6.32
C THR A 1 27.28 14.21 -5.98
N SER A 2 26.91 14.22 -4.70
CA SER A 2 25.50 14.24 -4.31
C SER A 2 24.89 15.63 -4.56
N LEU A 3 23.57 15.72 -4.78
CA LEU A 3 22.88 17.00 -5.01
C LEU A 3 23.21 18.02 -3.91
N TYR A 4 23.22 17.57 -2.65
CA TYR A 4 23.61 18.38 -1.50
C TYR A 4 25.05 18.91 -1.60
N GLN A 5 26.01 18.06 -2.01
CA GLN A 5 27.40 18.49 -2.19
C GLN A 5 27.55 19.50 -3.34
N SER A 6 26.80 19.34 -4.42
CA SER A 6 26.78 20.30 -5.53
C SER A 6 26.19 21.65 -5.12
N LEU A 7 25.12 21.66 -4.32
CA LEU A 7 24.54 22.88 -3.75
C LEU A 7 25.50 23.57 -2.78
N ARG A 8 26.24 22.79 -1.98
CA ARG A 8 27.30 23.31 -1.10
C ARG A 8 28.47 23.90 -1.87
N ALA A 9 28.90 23.25 -2.96
CA ALA A 9 29.93 23.75 -3.87
C ALA A 9 29.50 25.04 -4.59
N SER A 10 28.19 25.23 -4.76
CA SER A 10 27.60 26.46 -5.32
C SER A 10 27.49 27.62 -4.32
N GLY A 11 28.02 27.46 -3.10
CA GLY A 11 28.07 28.52 -2.08
C GLY A 11 26.92 28.54 -1.07
N LEU A 12 25.97 27.59 -1.12
CA LEU A 12 24.87 27.55 -0.16
C LEU A 12 25.33 27.07 1.22
N SER A 13 24.73 27.63 2.27
CA SER A 13 24.90 27.18 3.66
C SER A 13 24.22 25.83 3.88
N ASN A 14 24.67 25.05 4.89
CA ASN A 14 24.15 23.69 5.16
C ASN A 14 22.62 23.66 5.28
N HIS A 15 22.02 24.61 6.01
CA HIS A 15 20.58 24.67 6.23
C HIS A 15 19.79 24.98 4.96
N VAL A 16 20.34 25.83 4.08
CA VAL A 16 19.69 26.18 2.81
C VAL A 16 19.82 25.04 1.81
N ALA A 17 21.01 24.46 1.67
CA ALA A 17 21.26 23.33 0.77
C ALA A 17 20.35 22.12 1.08
N TRP A 18 20.07 21.87 2.36
CA TRP A 18 19.16 20.80 2.77
C TRP A 18 17.71 21.05 2.34
N ARG A 19 17.19 22.25 2.63
CA ARG A 19 15.81 22.65 2.24
C ARG A 19 15.63 22.66 0.72
N VAL A 20 16.63 23.16 0.00
CA VAL A 20 16.62 23.21 -1.47
C VAL A 20 16.65 21.79 -2.05
N SER A 21 17.41 20.86 -1.45
CA SER A 21 17.42 19.45 -1.89
C SER A 21 16.01 18.82 -1.83
N PHE A 22 15.25 19.08 -0.76
CA PHE A 22 13.86 18.62 -0.64
C PHE A 22 12.91 19.27 -1.65
N ALA A 23 13.08 20.57 -1.90
CA ALA A 23 12.25 21.30 -2.84
C ALA A 23 12.50 20.89 -4.30
N ILE A 24 13.72 20.45 -4.63
CA ILE A 24 14.09 20.07 -6.01
C ILE A 24 13.62 18.65 -6.37
N VAL A 25 13.74 17.68 -5.46
CA VAL A 25 13.51 16.26 -5.81
C VAL A 25 12.18 15.72 -5.23
N PRO A 26 11.98 15.62 -3.91
CA PRO A 26 10.71 15.13 -3.35
C PRO A 26 9.48 15.92 -3.75
N ALA A 27 9.52 17.26 -3.70
CA ALA A 27 8.30 18.05 -3.93
C ALA A 27 7.74 17.91 -5.36
N PRO A 28 8.53 17.98 -6.45
CA PRO A 28 8.01 17.76 -7.79
C PRO A 28 7.51 16.33 -8.01
N VAL A 29 8.17 15.32 -7.42
CA VAL A 29 7.72 13.93 -7.49
C VAL A 29 6.34 13.77 -6.82
N LEU A 30 6.15 14.35 -5.63
CA LEU A 30 4.86 14.30 -4.93
C LEU A 30 3.76 15.04 -5.69
N ILE A 31 4.05 16.23 -6.24
CA ILE A 31 3.09 16.99 -7.05
C ILE A 31 2.73 16.20 -8.31
N PHE A 32 3.71 15.60 -8.97
CA PHE A 32 3.49 14.76 -10.15
C PHE A 32 2.59 13.57 -9.83
N VAL A 33 2.88 12.83 -8.75
CA VAL A 33 2.03 11.71 -8.30
C VAL A 33 0.62 12.20 -7.94
N ALA A 34 0.49 13.34 -7.26
CA ALA A 34 -0.81 13.92 -6.92
C ALA A 34 -1.64 14.26 -8.17
N VAL A 35 -1.01 14.85 -9.19
CA VAL A 35 -1.67 15.13 -10.48
C VAL A 35 -2.07 13.83 -11.17
N LEU A 36 -1.21 12.81 -11.18
CA LEU A 36 -1.57 11.50 -11.72
C LEU A 36 -2.76 10.87 -10.99
N THR A 37 -2.81 10.97 -9.66
CA THR A 37 -3.96 10.45 -8.88
C THR A 37 -5.25 11.20 -9.18
N LEU A 38 -5.20 12.49 -9.50
CA LEU A 38 -6.38 13.26 -9.90
C LEU A 38 -6.86 12.92 -11.32
N ILE A 39 -5.94 12.57 -12.23
CA ILE A 39 -6.28 12.24 -13.63
C ILE A 39 -6.75 10.78 -13.76
N TYR A 40 -6.08 9.85 -13.06
CA TYR A 40 -6.29 8.40 -13.20
C TYR A 40 -7.02 7.76 -12.02
N GLY A 41 -7.19 8.46 -10.90
CA GLY A 41 -7.90 7.93 -9.73
C GLY A 41 -9.39 7.80 -10.00
N THR A 42 -9.95 6.62 -9.73
CA THR A 42 -11.39 6.39 -9.75
C THR A 42 -12.00 6.77 -8.41
N ASP A 43 -13.03 7.61 -8.45
CA ASP A 43 -13.67 8.24 -7.28
C ASP A 43 -14.39 7.22 -6.36
N HIS A 44 -15.06 6.22 -6.95
CA HIS A 44 -15.55 5.05 -6.20
C HIS A 44 -15.53 3.77 -7.05
N PRO A 45 -15.46 2.57 -6.43
CA PRO A 45 -15.40 1.30 -7.16
C PRO A 45 -16.65 1.01 -8.02
N ALA A 46 -17.78 1.63 -7.66
CA ALA A 46 -19.05 1.65 -8.38
C ALA A 46 -19.21 2.68 -9.55
N GLY A 47 -18.27 3.63 -9.75
CA GLY A 47 -18.46 4.77 -10.68
C GLY A 47 -18.12 6.16 -10.11
N LYS A 48 -18.93 7.18 -10.43
CA LYS A 48 -18.84 8.54 -9.84
C LYS A 48 -19.68 8.62 -8.57
N TRP A 49 -19.16 9.23 -7.50
CA TRP A 49 -19.86 9.31 -6.20
C TRP A 49 -21.24 9.98 -6.28
N SER A 50 -21.44 10.89 -7.24
CA SER A 50 -22.73 11.53 -7.52
C SER A 50 -23.83 10.55 -7.92
N GLU A 51 -23.48 9.38 -8.45
CA GLU A 51 -24.39 8.36 -9.00
C GLU A 51 -24.63 7.20 -8.01
N ARG A 52 -24.26 7.38 -6.73
CA ARG A 52 -24.35 6.34 -5.70
C ARG A 52 -25.76 5.82 -5.40
N HIS A 53 -26.80 6.54 -5.80
CA HIS A 53 -28.20 6.17 -5.61
C HIS A 53 -28.82 5.51 -6.85
N THR A 54 -28.06 5.43 -7.95
CA THR A 54 -28.48 4.82 -9.22
C THR A 54 -27.81 3.48 -9.50
N ILE A 55 -27.00 2.98 -8.57
CA ILE A 55 -26.35 1.68 -8.69
C ILE A 55 -27.37 0.55 -8.40
N PRO A 56 -27.28 -0.60 -9.09
CA PRO A 56 -28.18 -1.76 -8.88
C PRO A 56 -28.20 -2.27 -7.44
N ALA A 57 -27.17 -1.95 -6.64
CA ALA A 57 -27.12 -2.25 -5.21
C ALA A 57 -28.24 -1.55 -4.41
N THR A 58 -28.63 -0.33 -4.78
CA THR A 58 -29.72 0.43 -4.15
C THR A 58 -31.10 -0.11 -4.58
N GLU A 59 -31.26 -0.57 -5.82
CA GLU A 59 -32.48 -1.25 -6.27
C GLU A 59 -32.73 -2.57 -5.52
N MET A 60 -31.66 -3.30 -5.18
CA MET A 60 -31.75 -4.52 -4.37
C MET A 60 -32.18 -4.25 -2.91
N GLU A 61 -31.89 -3.06 -2.36
CA GLU A 61 -32.38 -2.65 -1.03
C GLU A 61 -33.88 -2.35 -1.05
N ILE A 62 -34.37 -1.68 -2.11
CA ILE A 62 -35.80 -1.37 -2.30
C ILE A 62 -36.62 -2.67 -2.46
N GLU A 63 -36.10 -3.66 -3.18
CA GLU A 63 -36.80 -4.94 -3.40
C GLU A 63 -36.78 -5.86 -2.16
N GLN A 64 -35.83 -5.70 -1.24
CA GLN A 64 -35.70 -6.52 -0.03
C GLN A 64 -36.48 -6.00 1.19
N GLY A 65 -37.20 -4.89 1.08
CA GLY A 65 -38.15 -4.44 2.11
C GLY A 65 -37.53 -4.18 3.48
N HIS A 66 -36.26 -3.77 3.54
CA HIS A 66 -35.70 -3.22 4.76
C HIS A 66 -36.08 -1.74 4.84
N ASP A 67 -37.06 -1.44 5.69
CA ASP A 67 -37.40 -0.08 6.13
C ASP A 67 -36.16 0.55 6.79
N ASP A 68 -35.46 1.42 6.06
CA ASP A 68 -34.53 2.39 6.63
C ASP A 68 -35.33 3.52 7.27
N HIS A 69 -35.82 3.27 8.48
CA HIS A 69 -36.53 4.26 9.25
C HIS A 69 -35.56 5.23 9.97
N ASP A 70 -34.67 5.95 9.26
CA ASP A 70 -34.00 7.13 9.85
C ASP A 70 -33.37 8.16 8.88
N ASP A 71 -33.96 8.40 7.70
CA ASP A 71 -33.61 9.56 6.85
C ASP A 71 -34.56 10.74 7.09
N ARG A 72 -34.65 11.21 8.34
CA ARG A 72 -35.53 12.35 8.71
C ARG A 72 -34.90 13.75 8.64
N ASP A 73 -33.70 13.92 8.08
CA ASP A 73 -33.00 15.22 8.10
C ASP A 73 -32.42 15.74 6.76
N GLU A 74 -32.93 15.30 5.61
CA GLU A 74 -32.71 16.01 4.34
C GLU A 74 -34.05 16.45 3.72
N LYS A 75 -34.63 17.52 4.28
CA LYS A 75 -35.63 18.32 3.54
C LYS A 75 -34.92 19.11 2.45
N LEU A 76 -35.03 18.66 1.21
CA LEU A 76 -34.88 19.51 0.03
C LEU A 76 -36.09 19.28 -0.90
N ASP A 77 -37.05 20.20 -0.76
CA ASP A 77 -38.09 20.63 -1.70
C ASP A 77 -38.70 19.58 -2.65
N GLU A 78 -39.78 18.95 -2.18
CA GLU A 78 -40.80 18.33 -3.01
C GLU A 78 -41.38 19.37 -3.99
N LYS A 79 -41.10 19.20 -5.29
CA LYS A 79 -42.03 19.66 -6.32
C LYS A 79 -42.96 18.51 -6.64
N GLU A 80 -44.20 18.66 -6.17
CA GLU A 80 -45.35 17.86 -6.59
C GLU A 80 -45.42 17.80 -8.12
N VAL A 81 -45.46 16.58 -8.68
CA VAL A 81 -46.04 16.34 -9.99
C VAL A 81 -47.03 15.18 -9.86
N ASP A 82 -48.29 15.59 -9.93
CA ASP A 82 -49.56 14.86 -10.01
C ASP A 82 -49.51 13.40 -10.51
N GLU A 83 -50.19 12.53 -9.75
CA GLU A 83 -50.81 11.31 -10.26
C GLU A 83 -51.89 11.66 -11.30
N LYS A 84 -51.68 11.28 -12.57
CA LYS A 84 -52.72 10.64 -13.41
C LYS A 84 -52.17 10.18 -14.76
N GLY A 85 -52.11 8.85 -14.92
CA GLY A 85 -52.31 8.15 -16.18
C GLY A 85 -51.08 7.93 -17.06
N VAL A 86 -50.73 6.66 -17.31
CA VAL A 86 -50.88 5.97 -18.61
C VAL A 86 -50.01 4.70 -18.63
N ARG A 87 -50.70 3.56 -18.70
CA ARG A 87 -50.40 2.30 -19.41
C ARG A 87 -48.95 1.84 -19.57
N GLY A 88 -48.69 0.68 -18.94
CA GLY A 88 -48.24 -0.53 -19.62
C GLY A 88 -46.90 -0.47 -20.35
N THR A 89 -45.85 -0.93 -19.69
CA THR A 89 -44.72 -1.58 -20.38
C THR A 89 -44.22 -2.73 -19.52
N SER A 90 -44.57 -3.95 -19.92
CA SER A 90 -43.93 -5.17 -19.43
C SER A 90 -42.48 -5.15 -19.91
N VAL A 91 -41.53 -4.93 -19.00
CA VAL A 91 -40.12 -5.16 -19.29
C VAL A 91 -39.77 -6.51 -18.68
N ALA A 92 -39.52 -7.46 -19.56
CA ALA A 92 -39.22 -8.85 -19.26
C ALA A 92 -38.02 -8.96 -18.31
N VAL A 93 -38.24 -9.63 -17.18
CA VAL A 93 -37.19 -10.06 -16.26
C VAL A 93 -36.32 -11.09 -16.99
N HIS A 94 -35.19 -10.66 -17.51
CA HIS A 94 -34.11 -11.59 -17.82
C HIS A 94 -33.43 -11.96 -16.50
N PRO A 95 -33.39 -13.25 -16.10
CA PRO A 95 -32.69 -13.64 -14.89
C PRO A 95 -31.20 -13.42 -15.10
N VAL A 96 -30.64 -12.40 -14.43
CA VAL A 96 -29.20 -12.20 -14.38
C VAL A 96 -28.61 -13.40 -13.66
N GLN A 97 -27.91 -14.21 -14.45
CA GLN A 97 -27.07 -15.32 -14.02
C GLN A 97 -26.28 -14.90 -12.78
N LYS A 98 -26.37 -15.71 -11.71
CA LYS A 98 -25.63 -15.56 -10.44
C LYS A 98 -24.15 -15.22 -10.68
N ILE A 99 -23.83 -13.94 -10.76
CA ILE A 99 -22.48 -13.44 -10.54
C ILE A 99 -22.29 -13.59 -9.04
N ALA A 100 -21.23 -14.32 -8.67
CA ALA A 100 -20.87 -14.64 -7.29
C ALA A 100 -21.20 -13.48 -6.36
N SER A 101 -21.98 -13.76 -5.32
CA SER A 101 -22.40 -12.83 -4.27
C SER A 101 -21.36 -11.74 -4.06
N ILE A 102 -21.57 -10.62 -4.75
CA ILE A 102 -20.88 -9.38 -4.44
C ILE A 102 -21.39 -9.09 -3.05
N ASP A 103 -20.52 -9.28 -2.05
CA ASP A 103 -20.75 -8.85 -0.69
C ASP A 103 -20.78 -7.32 -0.76
N VAL A 104 -21.92 -6.79 -1.21
CA VAL A 104 -22.19 -5.36 -1.23
C VAL A 104 -22.20 -4.98 0.23
N ALA A 105 -21.09 -4.40 0.67
CA ALA A 105 -20.97 -3.89 2.02
C ALA A 105 -22.01 -2.79 2.20
N VAL A 106 -23.18 -3.15 2.73
CA VAL A 106 -24.21 -2.21 3.15
C VAL A 106 -23.60 -1.38 4.26
N ASN A 107 -23.38 -0.09 4.00
CA ASN A 107 -22.83 0.86 4.96
C ASN A 107 -23.86 1.09 6.08
N LYS A 108 -23.92 0.16 7.04
CA LYS A 108 -24.70 0.37 8.26
C LYS A 108 -24.06 1.49 9.07
N ARG A 109 -24.86 2.44 9.55
CA ARG A 109 -24.37 3.49 10.46
C ARG A 109 -23.61 2.85 11.64
N LEU A 110 -22.42 3.36 11.90
CA LEU A 110 -21.51 2.81 12.91
C LEU A 110 -22.03 3.12 14.32
N THR A 111 -22.85 2.23 14.87
CA THR A 111 -23.21 2.30 16.30
C THR A 111 -22.01 1.89 17.15
N ILE A 112 -21.77 2.61 18.26
CA ILE A 112 -20.61 2.38 19.16
C ILE A 112 -20.52 0.91 19.61
N GLN A 113 -21.66 0.25 19.83
CA GLN A 113 -21.73 -1.17 20.20
C GLN A 113 -21.23 -2.08 19.07
N THR A 114 -21.61 -1.80 17.83
CA THR A 114 -21.14 -2.51 16.64
C THR A 114 -19.64 -2.26 16.43
N ALA A 115 -19.16 -1.03 16.67
CA ALA A 115 -17.74 -0.70 16.60
C ALA A 115 -16.90 -1.52 17.58
N PHE A 116 -17.31 -1.63 18.85
CA PHE A 116 -16.63 -2.48 19.84
C PHE A 116 -16.64 -3.96 19.45
N LYS A 117 -17.75 -4.47 18.91
CA LYS A 117 -17.85 -5.85 18.44
C LYS A 117 -16.91 -6.14 17.26
N ILE A 118 -16.75 -5.20 16.34
CA ILE A 118 -15.81 -5.31 15.22
C ILE A 118 -14.37 -5.23 15.72
N LEU A 119 -14.06 -4.33 16.66
CA LEU A 119 -12.71 -4.16 17.21
C LEU A 119 -12.27 -5.36 18.06
N ALA A 120 -13.20 -6.01 18.75
CA ALA A 120 -12.93 -7.23 19.51
C ALA A 120 -12.76 -8.48 18.64
N SER A 121 -13.11 -8.41 17.34
CA SER A 121 -12.92 -9.54 16.42
C SER A 121 -11.45 -9.67 16.01
N PRO A 122 -10.81 -10.84 16.19
CA PRO A 122 -9.42 -11.08 15.77
C PRO A 122 -9.20 -10.93 14.27
N VAL A 123 -10.24 -11.17 13.46
CA VAL A 123 -10.16 -11.11 12.00
C VAL A 123 -9.96 -9.67 11.51
N THR A 124 -10.44 -8.68 12.27
CA THR A 124 -10.24 -7.26 11.98
C THR A 124 -8.78 -6.85 12.11
N TRP A 125 -8.06 -7.47 13.06
CA TRP A 125 -6.65 -7.15 13.33
C TRP A 125 -5.68 -7.87 12.41
N LEU A 126 -6.08 -8.97 11.78
CA LEU A 126 -5.18 -9.80 10.98
C LEU A 126 -4.52 -9.03 9.81
N PRO A 127 -5.23 -8.21 9.02
CA PRO A 127 -4.62 -7.37 8.00
C PRO A 127 -3.77 -6.23 8.60
N ALA A 128 -4.21 -5.64 9.70
CA ALA A 128 -3.50 -4.54 10.37
C ALA A 128 -2.15 -5.01 10.92
N LEU A 129 -2.11 -6.20 11.53
CA LEU A 129 -0.89 -6.81 12.05
C LEU A 129 0.03 -7.26 10.90
N ALA A 130 -0.52 -7.84 9.84
CA ALA A 130 0.26 -8.19 8.65
C ALA A 130 0.94 -6.94 8.08
N TYR A 131 0.19 -5.85 7.88
CA TYR A 131 0.73 -4.58 7.41
C TYR A 131 1.76 -3.99 8.37
N LEU A 132 1.49 -3.98 9.68
CA LEU A 132 2.44 -3.52 10.70
C LEU A 132 3.77 -4.26 10.61
N THR A 133 3.74 -5.58 10.38
CA THR A 133 4.96 -6.39 10.30
C THR A 133 5.74 -6.16 9.01
N THR A 134 5.08 -6.10 7.85
CA THR A 134 5.77 -5.91 6.57
C THR A 134 6.28 -4.47 6.43
N PHE A 135 5.40 -3.48 6.62
CA PHE A 135 5.76 -2.08 6.54
C PHE A 135 6.73 -1.65 7.66
N GLY A 136 6.59 -2.22 8.86
CA GLY A 136 7.50 -1.93 9.98
C GLY A 136 8.93 -2.40 9.70
N VAL A 137 9.10 -3.58 9.09
CA VAL A 137 10.40 -4.08 8.65
C VAL A 137 10.99 -3.20 7.56
N GLU A 138 10.20 -2.81 6.57
CA GLU A 138 10.62 -1.93 5.48
C GLU A 138 11.18 -0.60 6.02
N LEU A 139 10.42 0.07 6.89
CA LEU A 139 10.85 1.31 7.54
C LEU A 139 12.14 1.13 8.36
N ALA A 140 12.28 0.01 9.06
CA ALA A 140 13.46 -0.28 9.86
C ALA A 140 14.71 -0.48 8.98
N ILE A 141 14.59 -1.22 7.88
CA ILE A 141 15.69 -1.45 6.95
C ILE A 141 16.05 -0.13 6.25
N ASP A 142 15.09 0.57 5.66
CA ASP A 142 15.35 1.80 4.91
C ASP A 142 16.02 2.88 5.77
N SER A 143 15.60 3.03 7.03
CA SER A 143 16.15 4.06 7.92
C SER A 143 17.53 3.72 8.49
N GLN A 144 17.85 2.43 8.69
CA GLN A 144 19.11 2.02 9.32
C GLN A 144 20.14 1.43 8.36
N MET A 145 19.78 1.08 7.13
CA MET A 145 20.68 0.35 6.24
C MET A 145 21.94 1.14 5.89
N SER A 146 21.86 2.47 5.71
CA SER A 146 23.04 3.31 5.52
C SER A 146 24.01 3.25 6.71
N ASN A 147 23.49 3.20 7.94
CA ASN A 147 24.30 3.09 9.15
C ASN A 147 24.95 1.72 9.27
N VAL A 148 24.21 0.65 8.98
CA VAL A 148 24.71 -0.73 8.99
C VAL A 148 25.81 -0.91 7.94
N LEU A 149 25.58 -0.48 6.70
CA LEU A 149 26.58 -0.52 5.62
C LEU A 149 27.83 0.27 5.99
N PHE A 150 27.67 1.49 6.50
CA PHE A 150 28.79 2.32 6.94
C PHE A 150 29.58 1.65 8.07
N GLY A 151 28.91 1.15 9.11
CA GLY A 151 29.56 0.48 10.24
C GLY A 151 30.32 -0.79 9.84
N LEU A 152 29.77 -1.58 8.91
CA LEU A 152 30.36 -2.84 8.46
C LEU A 152 31.56 -2.63 7.51
N TYR A 153 31.50 -1.63 6.62
CA TYR A 153 32.46 -1.49 5.52
C TYR A 153 33.41 -0.30 5.63
N SER A 154 33.12 0.73 6.45
CA SER A 154 33.96 1.94 6.57
C SER A 154 35.40 1.64 6.99
N LYS A 155 35.62 0.62 7.82
CA LYS A 155 36.97 0.21 8.26
C LYS A 155 37.60 -0.89 7.41
N LYS A 156 36.83 -1.55 6.54
CA LYS A 156 37.25 -2.76 5.79
C LYS A 156 37.59 -2.47 4.33
N ILE A 157 36.91 -1.50 3.70
CA ILE A 157 37.12 -1.12 2.30
C ILE A 157 37.73 0.29 2.25
N PRO A 158 38.94 0.47 1.71
CA PRO A 158 39.52 1.80 1.55
C PRO A 158 38.65 2.64 0.61
N GLY A 159 38.18 3.80 1.09
CA GLY A 159 37.33 4.71 0.32
C GLY A 159 35.81 4.50 0.46
N PHE A 160 35.35 3.56 1.30
CA PHE A 160 33.92 3.41 1.59
C PHE A 160 33.43 4.54 2.51
N ASN A 161 32.98 5.62 1.89
CA ASN A 161 32.51 6.81 2.59
C ASN A 161 31.00 6.74 2.89
N GLN A 162 30.52 7.58 3.80
CA GLN A 162 29.10 7.67 4.15
C GLN A 162 28.21 7.97 2.92
N THR A 163 28.73 8.73 1.96
CA THR A 163 28.03 9.01 0.69
C THR A 163 27.80 7.74 -0.14
N THR A 164 28.77 6.82 -0.17
CA THR A 164 28.66 5.56 -0.92
C THR A 164 27.62 4.64 -0.29
N ALA A 165 27.60 4.54 1.04
CA ALA A 165 26.55 3.82 1.78
C ALA A 165 25.16 4.41 1.48
N GLY A 166 25.06 5.75 1.45
CA GLY A 166 23.83 6.45 1.08
C GLY A 166 23.34 6.14 -0.34
N TYR A 167 24.24 6.04 -1.33
CA TYR A 167 23.85 5.65 -2.70
C TYR A 167 23.30 4.23 -2.76
N TYR A 168 23.94 3.30 -2.06
CA TYR A 168 23.49 1.92 -1.94
C TYR A 168 22.10 1.81 -1.30
N THR A 169 21.86 2.54 -0.21
CA THR A 169 20.53 2.64 0.41
C THR A 169 19.51 3.31 -0.51
N SER A 170 19.92 4.31 -1.30
CA SER A 170 19.02 4.96 -2.25
C SER A 170 18.57 4.04 -3.39
N ILE A 171 19.48 3.20 -3.91
CA ILE A 171 19.14 2.18 -4.92
C ILE A 171 18.18 1.15 -4.35
N PHE A 172 18.39 0.75 -3.10
CA PHE A 172 17.50 -0.16 -2.40
C PHE A 172 16.11 0.45 -2.18
N GLY A 173 16.00 1.69 -1.71
CA GLY A 173 14.70 2.36 -1.60
C GLY A 173 14.01 2.55 -2.97
N PHE A 174 14.78 2.68 -4.05
CA PHE A 174 14.23 2.71 -5.41
C PHE A 174 13.66 1.36 -5.86
N LEU A 175 14.13 0.24 -5.32
CA LEU A 175 13.57 -1.09 -5.59
C LEU A 175 12.08 -1.16 -5.26
N ASN A 176 11.67 -0.50 -4.17
CA ASN A 176 10.27 -0.46 -3.71
C ASN A 176 9.32 0.14 -4.76
N LEU A 177 9.81 1.06 -5.61
CA LEU A 177 9.02 1.63 -6.71
C LEU A 177 8.64 0.57 -7.77
N VAL A 178 9.48 -0.44 -7.95
CA VAL A 178 9.28 -1.50 -8.95
C VAL A 178 8.59 -2.73 -8.33
N THR A 179 8.95 -3.10 -7.11
CA THR A 179 8.40 -4.28 -6.44
C THR A 179 6.94 -4.09 -6.04
N ARG A 180 6.51 -2.88 -5.66
CA ARG A 180 5.10 -2.60 -5.32
C ARG A 180 4.10 -2.87 -6.46
N PRO A 181 4.25 -2.29 -7.66
CA PRO A 181 3.34 -2.60 -8.77
C PRO A 181 3.46 -4.05 -9.22
N LEU A 182 4.65 -4.65 -9.17
CA LEU A 182 4.85 -6.07 -9.48
C LEU A 182 4.16 -6.99 -8.48
N GLY A 183 4.21 -6.68 -7.18
CA GLY A 183 3.54 -7.42 -6.12
C GLY A 183 2.03 -7.39 -6.29
N GLY A 184 1.47 -6.21 -6.59
CA GLY A 184 0.05 -6.08 -6.95
C GLY A 184 -0.35 -6.92 -8.16
N TYR A 185 0.46 -6.88 -9.22
CA TYR A 185 0.22 -7.69 -10.42
C TYR A 185 0.28 -9.21 -10.12
N VAL A 186 1.27 -9.66 -9.36
CA VAL A 186 1.38 -11.07 -8.92
C VAL A 186 0.19 -11.46 -8.06
N ALA A 187 -0.24 -10.60 -7.14
CA ALA A 187 -1.41 -10.84 -6.31
C ALA A 187 -2.68 -11.01 -7.16
N ASP A 188 -2.87 -10.20 -8.18
CA ASP A 188 -4.03 -10.30 -9.08
C ASP A 188 -4.00 -11.55 -9.96
N LEU A 189 -2.81 -11.98 -10.40
CA LEU A 189 -2.64 -13.26 -11.08
C LEU A 189 -3.01 -14.43 -10.17
N LEU A 190 -2.56 -14.40 -8.91
CA LEU A 190 -2.90 -15.42 -7.91
C LEU A 190 -4.39 -15.42 -7.58
N TYR A 191 -5.04 -14.26 -7.57
CA TYR A 191 -6.48 -14.15 -7.34
C TYR A 191 -7.29 -14.84 -8.44
N ARG A 192 -6.90 -14.67 -9.70
CA ARG A 192 -7.58 -15.31 -10.84
C ARG A 192 -7.46 -16.84 -10.81
N SER A 193 -6.36 -17.36 -10.25
CA SER A 193 -6.05 -18.78 -10.16
C SER A 193 -6.64 -19.47 -8.93
N PHE A 194 -6.51 -18.87 -7.74
CA PHE A 194 -6.77 -19.51 -6.45
C PHE A 194 -7.78 -18.74 -5.56
N GLY A 195 -8.39 -17.67 -6.08
CA GLY A 195 -9.34 -16.83 -5.36
C GLY A 195 -8.76 -16.14 -4.13
N THR A 196 -9.63 -15.80 -3.17
CA THR A 196 -9.26 -15.07 -1.93
C THR A 196 -8.37 -15.87 -0.98
N ARG A 197 -8.41 -17.22 -1.04
CA ARG A 197 -7.58 -18.09 -0.20
C ARG A 197 -6.12 -18.09 -0.67
N GLY A 198 -5.90 -18.06 -1.99
CA GLY A 198 -4.56 -17.97 -2.59
C GLY A 198 -3.81 -16.70 -2.19
N LYS A 199 -4.48 -15.54 -2.25
CA LYS A 199 -3.92 -14.26 -1.79
C LYS A 199 -3.45 -14.33 -0.33
N LYS A 200 -4.27 -14.87 0.58
CA LYS A 200 -3.92 -15.00 2.01
C LYS A 200 -2.68 -15.88 2.23
N ILE A 201 -2.63 -17.04 1.56
CA ILE A 201 -1.50 -17.97 1.70
C ILE A 201 -0.22 -17.37 1.13
N TRP A 202 -0.32 -16.67 0.00
CA TRP A 202 0.80 -15.97 -0.61
C TRP A 202 1.39 -14.91 0.31
N THR A 203 0.57 -14.02 0.86
CA THR A 203 1.04 -12.97 1.78
C THR A 203 1.71 -13.56 3.02
N LEU A 204 1.16 -14.65 3.58
CA LEU A 204 1.79 -15.35 4.71
C LEU A 204 3.13 -15.99 4.33
N LEU A 205 3.23 -16.56 3.14
CA LEU A 205 4.46 -17.18 2.61
C LEU A 205 5.54 -16.12 2.35
N CYS A 206 5.18 -14.99 1.74
CA CYS A 206 6.05 -13.82 1.57
C CYS A 206 6.61 -13.34 2.91
N GLY A 207 5.75 -13.19 3.93
CA GLY A 207 6.16 -12.83 5.29
C GLY A 207 7.14 -13.82 5.92
N LEU A 208 6.94 -15.13 5.70
CA LEU A 208 7.84 -16.17 6.20
C LEU A 208 9.20 -16.13 5.50
N ILE A 209 9.22 -15.96 4.17
CA ILE A 209 10.47 -15.84 3.39
C ILE A 209 11.26 -14.61 3.84
N MET A 210 10.58 -13.47 4.03
CA MET A 210 11.18 -12.25 4.54
C MET A 210 11.82 -12.47 5.92
N GLY A 211 11.09 -13.06 6.87
CA GLY A 211 11.61 -13.37 8.20
C GLY A 211 12.82 -14.31 8.15
N ALA A 212 12.77 -15.35 7.32
CA ALA A 212 13.88 -16.28 7.12
C ALA A 212 15.11 -15.59 6.51
N ALA A 213 14.91 -14.70 5.53
CA ALA A 213 15.98 -13.92 4.92
C ALA A 213 16.67 -12.99 5.93
N LEU A 214 15.91 -12.33 6.81
CA LEU A 214 16.47 -11.46 7.85
C LEU A 214 17.26 -12.23 8.91
N ILE A 215 16.72 -13.36 9.37
CA ILE A 215 17.42 -14.24 10.31
C ILE A 215 18.71 -14.77 9.67
N GLY A 216 18.64 -15.23 8.42
CA GLY A 216 19.80 -15.68 7.66
C GLY A 216 20.85 -14.59 7.47
N GLY A 217 20.40 -13.35 7.18
CA GLY A 217 21.26 -12.17 7.11
C GLY A 217 21.95 -11.85 8.43
N GLY A 218 21.21 -11.92 9.55
CA GLY A 218 21.75 -11.74 10.90
C GLY A 218 22.84 -12.74 11.22
N PHE A 219 22.57 -14.04 11.05
CA PHE A 219 23.58 -15.09 11.25
C PHE A 219 24.75 -14.97 10.29
N TYR A 220 24.52 -14.56 9.04
CA TYR A 220 25.61 -14.38 8.08
C TYR A 220 26.56 -13.26 8.51
N ILE A 221 26.01 -12.13 8.98
CA ILE A 221 26.78 -11.01 9.52
C ILE A 221 27.54 -11.44 10.77
N GLU A 222 26.91 -12.15 11.71
CA GLU A 222 27.54 -12.65 12.93
C GLU A 222 28.71 -13.61 12.63
N ASN A 223 28.48 -14.60 11.78
CA ASN A 223 29.50 -15.59 11.40
C ASN A 223 30.70 -15.01 10.62
N HIS A 224 30.58 -13.81 10.05
CA HIS A 224 31.61 -13.13 9.26
C HIS A 224 32.19 -11.88 9.95
N HIS A 225 32.08 -11.77 11.28
CA HIS A 225 32.71 -10.68 12.03
C HIS A 225 34.25 -10.77 12.09
N THR A 226 34.84 -11.93 11.77
CA THR A 226 36.28 -12.18 11.89
C THR A 226 37.08 -11.63 10.69
N PRO A 227 38.28 -11.05 10.87
CA PRO A 227 39.07 -10.41 9.80
C PRO A 227 39.42 -11.29 8.59
N THR A 228 39.37 -12.62 8.74
CA THR A 228 39.78 -13.61 7.74
C THR A 228 38.64 -14.13 6.84
N LYS A 229 37.37 -13.88 7.20
CA LYS A 229 36.19 -14.20 6.38
C LYS A 229 35.28 -12.96 6.34
N SER A 230 35.61 -12.02 5.46
CA SER A 230 34.79 -10.82 5.29
C SER A 230 33.45 -11.16 4.62
N PRO A 231 32.33 -10.58 5.10
CA PRO A 231 31.05 -10.78 4.44
C PRO A 231 31.07 -10.01 3.13
N SER A 232 30.77 -10.70 2.03
CA SER A 232 30.70 -10.07 0.71
C SER A 232 29.58 -9.04 0.70
N LEU A 233 29.91 -7.82 0.25
CA LEU A 233 28.93 -6.74 0.09
C LEU A 233 27.78 -7.16 -0.82
N ALA A 234 28.08 -7.93 -1.87
CA ALA A 234 27.05 -8.47 -2.77
C ALA A 234 26.09 -9.42 -2.05
N THR A 235 26.59 -10.25 -1.12
CA THR A 235 25.76 -11.22 -0.38
C THR A 235 24.84 -10.51 0.61
N ILE A 236 25.36 -9.53 1.35
CA ILE A 236 24.54 -8.74 2.29
C ILE A 236 23.45 -7.97 1.52
N MET A 237 23.83 -7.31 0.43
CA MET A 237 22.88 -6.56 -0.39
C MET A 237 21.84 -7.46 -1.05
N GLY A 238 22.24 -8.66 -1.49
CA GLY A 238 21.33 -9.66 -2.02
C GLY A 238 20.30 -10.14 -1.00
N ILE A 239 20.74 -10.43 0.23
CA ILE A 239 19.85 -10.88 1.32
C ILE A 239 18.84 -9.78 1.70
N PHE A 240 19.30 -8.55 1.90
CA PHE A 240 18.40 -7.44 2.21
C PHE A 240 17.45 -7.13 1.05
N SER A 241 17.92 -7.15 -0.20
CA SER A 241 17.06 -6.95 -1.37
C SER A 241 16.01 -8.05 -1.52
N LEU A 242 16.37 -9.30 -1.21
CA LEU A 242 15.41 -10.40 -1.16
C LEU A 242 14.34 -10.14 -0.11
N ALA A 243 14.74 -9.77 1.11
CA ALA A 243 13.80 -9.43 2.18
C ALA A 243 12.86 -8.28 1.77
N ALA A 244 13.38 -7.25 1.10
CA ALA A 244 12.57 -6.13 0.61
C ALA A 244 11.57 -6.54 -0.47
N ILE A 245 11.99 -7.32 -1.47
CA ILE A 245 11.09 -7.79 -2.53
C ILE A 245 9.92 -8.57 -1.95
N PHE A 246 10.19 -9.51 -1.04
CA PHE A 246 9.15 -10.31 -0.40
C PHE A 246 8.35 -9.55 0.66
N SER A 247 8.83 -8.40 1.13
CA SER A 247 8.04 -7.50 1.97
C SER A 247 6.98 -6.73 1.19
N GLU A 248 7.17 -6.60 -0.12
CA GLU A 248 6.33 -5.79 -1.02
C GLU A 248 5.34 -6.65 -1.85
N PHE A 249 5.38 -7.98 -1.71
CA PHE A 249 4.55 -8.96 -2.43
C PHE A 249 3.44 -9.55 -1.56
#